data_AF-A0A6V8CKM4-F1
#
_entry.id   AF-A0A6V8CKM4-F1
#
_cell.length_a   1.000
_cell.length_b   1.000
_cell.length_c   1.000
_cell.angle_alpha   90.00
_cell.angle_beta   90.00
_cell.angle_gamma   90.00
#
_symmetry.space_group_name_H-M   'P 1'
#
loop_
_entity.id
_entity.type
_entity.pdbx_description
1 polymer ?
#
loop_
_entity_poly.entity_id
_entity_poly.type
_entity_poly.pdbx_seq_one_letter_code
_entity_poly.pdbx_strand_id
1 'polypeptide(L)'
;MIGLQRAQTLHQKKSLSLVILMVLSLFSAIELGAMHANASSADNDNDGMPLGLEYILGLSDSDWDFDGDGLPDGYEWTYGMDPSNTDNPLSDDSDNDGVKNWFEYNYSMPANWDNPATPNVLDQGVWYSGMIPVSNWNEEAVSFSSAIDTHDCPNSGGFFCDED
;
A
#
# COMPACT_ATOMS: atom_id res chain seq x y z
N MET A 1 -14.72 67.71 32.82
CA MET A 1 -15.27 66.34 32.65
C MET A 1 -14.97 65.70 31.29
N ILE A 2 -14.69 66.47 30.22
CA ILE A 2 -14.49 65.95 28.84
C ILE A 2 -13.16 65.19 28.61
N GLY A 3 -12.08 65.53 29.34
CA GLY A 3 -10.77 64.89 29.17
C GLY A 3 -10.68 63.44 29.67
N LEU A 4 -11.44 63.09 30.72
CA LEU A 4 -11.48 61.73 31.29
C LEU A 4 -12.19 60.73 30.37
N GLN A 5 -13.26 61.16 29.68
CA GLN A 5 -13.98 60.32 28.71
C GLN A 5 -13.14 60.03 27.45
N ARG A 6 -12.28 60.96 27.02
CA ARG A 6 -11.35 60.74 25.89
C ARG A 6 -10.23 59.75 26.22
N ALA A 7 -9.70 59.77 27.44
CA ALA A 7 -8.69 58.81 27.88
C ALA A 7 -9.27 57.38 27.97
N GLN A 8 -10.46 57.23 28.56
CA GLN A 8 -11.14 55.93 28.69
C GLN A 8 -11.46 55.30 27.32
N THR A 9 -11.94 56.09 26.35
CA THR A 9 -12.23 55.60 25.00
C THR A 9 -10.97 55.22 24.20
N LEU A 10 -9.82 55.86 24.47
CA LEU A 10 -8.53 55.48 23.91
C LEU A 10 -8.04 54.13 24.44
N HIS A 11 -8.18 53.90 25.75
CA HIS A 11 -7.86 52.59 26.35
C HIS A 11 -8.81 51.49 25.87
N GLN A 12 -10.11 51.79 25.71
CA GLN A 12 -11.07 50.86 25.12
C GLN A 12 -10.73 50.49 23.68
N LYS A 13 -10.34 51.45 22.83
CA LYS A 13 -9.93 51.17 21.44
C LYS A 13 -8.67 50.30 21.36
N LYS A 14 -7.69 50.54 22.25
CA LYS A 14 -6.46 49.73 22.34
C LYS A 14 -6.75 48.30 22.80
N SER A 15 -7.64 48.14 23.78
CA SER A 15 -8.07 46.82 24.27
C SER A 15 -8.86 46.06 23.20
N LEU A 16 -9.77 46.73 22.49
CA LEU A 16 -10.55 46.13 21.40
C LEU A 16 -9.64 45.63 20.26
N SER A 17 -8.60 46.40 19.91
CA SER A 17 -7.61 46.02 18.90
C SER A 17 -6.88 44.71 19.26
N LEU A 18 -6.57 44.50 20.55
CA LEU A 18 -5.87 43.31 21.01
C LEU A 18 -6.79 42.09 21.00
N VAL A 19 -8.06 42.26 21.38
CA VAL A 19 -9.08 41.19 21.31
C VAL A 19 -9.32 40.76 19.87
N ILE A 20 -9.42 41.72 18.93
CA ILE A 20 -9.58 41.41 17.50
C ILE A 20 -8.37 40.63 16.97
N LEU A 21 -7.15 41.01 17.35
CA LEU A 21 -5.93 40.26 16.99
C LEU A 21 -5.95 38.83 17.56
N MET A 22 -6.36 38.65 18.81
CA MET A 22 -6.50 37.32 19.42
C MET A 22 -7.53 36.46 18.68
N VAL A 23 -8.68 37.01 18.33
CA VAL A 23 -9.74 36.27 17.61
C VAL A 23 -9.31 35.91 16.19
N LEU A 24 -8.64 36.82 15.49
CA LEU A 24 -8.08 36.54 14.16
C LEU A 24 -7.00 35.44 14.21
N SER A 25 -6.15 35.41 15.25
CA SER A 25 -5.17 34.33 15.42
C SER A 25 -5.80 32.96 15.68
N LEU A 26 -6.96 32.92 16.35
CA LEU A 26 -7.70 31.68 16.58
C LEU A 26 -8.33 31.16 15.29
N PHE A 27 -8.85 32.05 14.44
CA PHE A 27 -9.40 31.68 13.14
C PHE A 27 -8.35 31.05 12.21
N SER A 28 -7.15 31.63 12.13
CA SER A 28 -6.05 31.06 11.33
C SER A 28 -5.57 29.69 11.85
N ALA A 29 -5.62 29.45 13.16
CA ALA A 29 -5.19 28.19 13.74
C ALA A 29 -6.15 27.02 13.40
N ILE A 30 -7.44 27.30 13.20
CA ILE A 30 -8.45 26.30 12.85
C ILE A 30 -8.28 25.81 11.41
N GLU A 31 -7.91 26.70 10.48
CA GLU A 31 -7.65 26.32 9.08
C GLU A 31 -6.42 25.41 8.94
N LEU A 32 -5.43 25.59 9.82
CA LEU A 32 -4.24 24.74 9.86
C LEU A 32 -4.53 23.29 10.26
N GLY A 33 -5.53 23.06 11.12
CA GLY A 33 -5.98 21.72 11.46
C GLY A 33 -6.74 21.03 10.32
N ALA A 34 -7.54 21.79 9.58
CA ALA A 34 -8.34 21.29 8.46
C ALA A 34 -7.47 20.88 7.26
N MET A 35 -6.44 21.65 6.93
CA MET A 35 -5.50 21.29 5.85
C MET A 35 -4.67 20.05 6.18
N HIS A 36 -4.26 19.88 7.45
CA HIS A 36 -3.53 18.68 7.87
C HIS A 36 -4.40 17.44 7.84
N ALA A 37 -5.65 17.54 8.32
CA ALA A 37 -6.61 16.46 8.26
C ALA A 37 -6.94 16.09 6.80
N ASN A 38 -7.10 17.10 5.92
CA ASN A 38 -7.34 16.87 4.50
C ASN A 38 -6.13 16.20 3.83
N ALA A 39 -4.90 16.62 4.10
CA ALA A 39 -3.71 15.95 3.58
C ALA A 39 -3.59 14.50 4.10
N SER A 40 -4.11 14.20 5.28
CA SER A 40 -4.07 12.84 5.85
C SER A 40 -5.11 11.89 5.24
N SER A 41 -6.15 12.43 4.60
CA SER A 41 -7.31 11.65 4.10
C SER A 41 -7.61 11.85 2.62
N ALA A 42 -7.01 12.85 1.99
CA ALA A 42 -7.07 13.06 0.57
C ALA A 42 -6.05 12.14 -0.09
N ASP A 43 -6.50 11.48 -1.14
CA ASP A 43 -5.78 10.53 -1.97
C ASP A 43 -6.28 10.89 -3.38
N ASN A 44 -5.40 11.53 -4.17
CA ASN A 44 -5.80 12.26 -5.37
C ASN A 44 -5.72 11.40 -6.64
N ASP A 45 -4.83 10.41 -6.66
CA ASP A 45 -4.66 9.41 -7.70
C ASP A 45 -5.27 8.04 -7.34
N ASN A 46 -5.76 7.88 -6.10
CA ASN A 46 -6.52 6.73 -5.62
C ASN A 46 -5.72 5.42 -5.57
N ASP A 47 -4.44 5.53 -5.22
CA ASP A 47 -3.48 4.44 -5.15
C ASP A 47 -3.41 3.79 -3.74
N GLY A 48 -4.09 4.39 -2.75
CA GLY A 48 -4.12 3.94 -1.35
C GLY A 48 -3.16 4.69 -0.43
N MET A 49 -2.44 5.69 -0.94
CA MET A 49 -1.54 6.56 -0.20
C MET A 49 -2.19 7.92 0.09
N PRO A 50 -2.07 8.46 1.32
CA PRO A 50 -2.57 9.80 1.61
C PRO A 50 -1.59 10.87 1.11
N LEU A 51 -2.13 11.96 0.56
CA LEU A 51 -1.43 13.09 -0.05
C LEU A 51 -0.39 13.76 0.86
N GLY A 52 -0.63 13.77 2.16
CA GLY A 52 0.32 14.27 3.15
C GLY A 52 1.57 13.39 3.27
N LEU A 53 1.44 12.09 3.04
CA LEU A 53 2.56 11.15 3.04
C LEU A 53 3.36 11.24 1.74
N GLU A 54 2.67 11.32 0.59
CA GLU A 54 3.29 11.59 -0.71
C GLU A 54 4.12 12.89 -0.67
N TYR A 55 3.58 13.95 -0.07
CA TYR A 55 4.29 15.23 0.12
C TYR A 55 5.54 15.12 1.00
N ILE A 56 5.52 14.26 2.03
CA ILE A 56 6.66 14.06 2.94
C ILE A 56 7.77 13.25 2.25
N LEU A 57 7.39 12.26 1.43
CA LEU A 57 8.32 11.41 0.69
C LEU A 57 8.80 12.06 -0.61
N GLY A 58 8.12 13.11 -1.08
CA GLY A 58 8.48 13.82 -2.30
C GLY A 58 7.98 13.13 -3.58
N LEU A 59 6.93 12.32 -3.46
CA LEU A 59 6.26 11.64 -4.55
C LEU A 59 5.25 12.57 -5.26
N SER A 60 4.68 12.10 -6.36
CA SER A 60 3.77 12.89 -7.21
C SER A 60 2.33 12.68 -6.81
N ASP A 61 1.66 13.73 -6.32
CA ASP A 61 0.25 13.71 -5.89
C ASP A 61 -0.79 13.31 -6.96
N SER A 62 -0.37 13.11 -8.20
CA SER A 62 -1.25 12.88 -9.35
C SER A 62 -0.85 11.63 -10.14
N ASP A 63 0.20 10.93 -9.69
CA ASP A 63 0.75 9.78 -10.38
C ASP A 63 0.81 8.60 -9.42
N TRP A 64 -0.05 7.62 -9.68
CA TRP A 64 -0.25 6.47 -8.80
C TRP A 64 0.95 5.52 -8.75
N ASP A 65 1.93 5.69 -9.64
CA ASP A 65 3.11 4.86 -9.85
C ASP A 65 4.28 5.79 -10.23
N PHE A 66 4.97 6.32 -9.22
CA PHE A 66 5.92 7.42 -9.37
C PHE A 66 7.18 7.03 -10.14
N ASP A 67 7.65 5.78 -9.98
CA ASP A 67 8.81 5.27 -10.71
C ASP A 67 8.46 4.54 -12.02
N GLY A 68 7.17 4.26 -12.25
CA GLY A 68 6.64 3.72 -13.49
C GLY A 68 6.86 2.22 -13.64
N ASP A 69 7.02 1.48 -12.53
CA ASP A 69 7.26 0.05 -12.55
C ASP A 69 5.96 -0.77 -12.69
N GLY A 70 4.80 -0.21 -12.35
CA GLY A 70 3.48 -0.83 -12.45
C GLY A 70 2.87 -1.27 -11.13
N LEU A 71 3.54 -1.05 -9.99
CA LEU A 71 2.98 -1.12 -8.65
C LEU A 71 2.51 0.27 -8.20
N PRO A 72 1.40 0.36 -7.44
CA PRO A 72 1.01 1.64 -6.85
C PRO A 72 1.94 2.07 -5.70
N ASP A 73 2.29 3.36 -5.60
CA ASP A 73 3.15 3.90 -4.52
C ASP A 73 2.64 3.51 -3.13
N GLY A 74 1.32 3.57 -2.93
CA GLY A 74 0.64 3.18 -1.69
C GLY A 74 0.77 1.68 -1.36
N TYR A 75 0.83 0.82 -2.38
CA TYR A 75 1.11 -0.60 -2.19
C TYR A 75 2.56 -0.78 -1.72
N GLU A 76 3.50 -0.17 -2.43
CA GLU A 76 4.91 -0.26 -2.12
C GLU A 76 5.20 0.22 -0.69
N TRP A 77 4.61 1.36 -0.29
CA TRP A 77 4.73 1.86 1.07
C TRP A 77 4.17 0.89 2.12
N THR A 78 3.04 0.24 1.84
CA THR A 78 2.38 -0.68 2.78
C THR A 78 3.22 -1.93 3.04
N TYR A 79 3.92 -2.42 2.01
CA TYR A 79 4.76 -3.62 2.07
C TYR A 79 6.25 -3.31 2.31
N GLY A 80 6.61 -2.05 2.52
CA GLY A 80 7.97 -1.63 2.89
C GLY A 80 8.95 -1.56 1.70
N MET A 81 8.42 -1.49 0.48
CA MET A 81 9.16 -1.17 -0.74
C MET A 81 9.39 0.34 -0.84
N ASP A 82 10.26 0.75 -1.76
CA ASP A 82 10.61 2.15 -2.00
C ASP A 82 9.88 2.66 -3.26
N PRO A 83 8.90 3.56 -3.15
CA PRO A 83 8.12 4.06 -4.30
C PRO A 83 8.92 4.88 -5.32
N SER A 84 10.20 5.13 -5.07
CA SER A 84 11.10 5.83 -5.98
C SER A 84 12.08 4.90 -6.69
N ASN A 85 11.95 3.59 -6.47
CA ASN A 85 12.93 2.61 -6.90
C ASN A 85 12.59 1.95 -8.24
N THR A 86 13.13 2.54 -9.31
CA THR A 86 12.96 2.06 -10.69
C THR A 86 13.60 0.69 -11.00
N ASP A 87 14.27 0.02 -10.06
CA ASP A 87 14.97 -1.26 -10.28
C ASP A 87 14.03 -2.50 -10.36
N ASN A 88 12.77 -2.31 -10.77
CA ASN A 88 11.78 -3.35 -11.08
C ASN A 88 11.33 -4.20 -9.85
N PRO A 89 10.84 -3.57 -8.76
CA PRO A 89 10.31 -4.25 -7.59
C PRO A 89 9.17 -5.22 -7.92
N LEU A 90 8.45 -5.07 -9.03
CA LEU A 90 7.51 -6.09 -9.54
C LEU A 90 8.09 -7.51 -9.50
N SER A 91 9.33 -7.68 -9.95
CA SER A 91 9.94 -9.00 -10.16
C SER A 91 10.68 -9.56 -8.95
N ASP A 92 10.81 -8.73 -7.91
CA ASP A 92 11.47 -9.05 -6.65
C ASP A 92 10.49 -9.72 -5.67
N ASP A 93 11.06 -10.27 -4.60
CA ASP A 93 10.36 -10.97 -3.52
C ASP A 93 10.76 -10.28 -2.21
N SER A 94 9.97 -9.27 -1.80
CA SER A 94 10.36 -8.35 -0.71
C SER A 94 10.36 -9.02 0.66
N ASP A 95 9.45 -9.97 0.89
CA ASP A 95 9.37 -10.73 2.14
C ASP A 95 10.05 -12.11 2.06
N ASN A 96 10.60 -12.42 0.88
CA ASN A 96 11.46 -13.56 0.59
C ASN A 96 10.74 -14.90 0.82
N ASP A 97 9.44 -14.95 0.51
CA ASP A 97 8.54 -16.08 0.73
C ASP A 97 8.42 -17.03 -0.47
N GLY A 98 9.02 -16.66 -1.61
CA GLY A 98 9.01 -17.43 -2.86
C GLY A 98 8.00 -16.94 -3.89
N VAL A 99 7.17 -15.95 -3.53
CA VAL A 99 6.20 -15.29 -4.41
C VAL A 99 6.73 -13.91 -4.80
N LYS A 100 6.44 -13.46 -6.03
CA LYS A 100 6.87 -12.14 -6.51
C LYS A 100 5.85 -11.07 -6.17
N ASN A 101 6.30 -9.85 -5.89
CA ASN A 101 5.46 -8.71 -5.52
C ASN A 101 4.31 -8.46 -6.51
N TRP A 102 4.55 -8.56 -7.83
CA TRP A 102 3.49 -8.36 -8.84
C TRP A 102 2.36 -9.40 -8.74
N PHE A 103 2.71 -10.63 -8.38
CA PHE A 103 1.75 -11.72 -8.25
C PHE A 103 0.93 -11.54 -6.98
N GLU A 104 1.58 -11.13 -5.90
CA GLU A 104 0.90 -10.78 -4.65
C GLU A 104 -0.09 -9.63 -4.85
N TYR A 105 0.31 -8.58 -5.57
CA TYR A 105 -0.57 -7.46 -5.89
C TYR A 105 -1.79 -7.91 -6.70
N ASN A 106 -1.59 -8.67 -7.78
CA ASN A 106 -2.68 -9.10 -8.67
C ASN A 106 -3.66 -10.07 -8.00
N TYR A 107 -3.18 -10.92 -7.08
CA TYR A 107 -4.00 -11.92 -6.40
C TYR A 107 -4.37 -11.54 -4.95
N SER A 108 -3.96 -10.35 -4.50
CA SER A 108 -4.14 -9.88 -3.12
C SER A 108 -3.64 -10.89 -2.08
N MET A 109 -2.45 -11.44 -2.31
CA MET A 109 -1.83 -12.34 -1.35
C MET A 109 -1.27 -11.54 -0.17
N PRO A 110 -1.44 -12.03 1.07
CA PRO A 110 -0.84 -11.37 2.22
C PRO A 110 0.67 -11.64 2.24
N ALA A 111 1.43 -10.78 2.93
CA ALA A 111 2.85 -11.02 3.16
C ALA A 111 3.07 -12.36 3.87
N ASN A 112 4.25 -12.96 3.62
CA ASN A 112 4.76 -14.19 4.20
C ASN A 112 3.77 -15.37 4.08
N TRP A 113 3.05 -15.42 2.97
CA TRP A 113 2.01 -16.40 2.71
C TRP A 113 2.57 -17.74 2.29
N ASP A 114 3.70 -17.75 1.57
CA ASP A 114 4.35 -18.96 1.13
C ASP A 114 5.59 -19.32 1.95
N ASN A 115 6.05 -20.55 1.79
CA ASN A 115 7.24 -21.04 2.44
C ASN A 115 8.41 -21.06 1.44
N PRO A 116 9.51 -20.34 1.70
CA PRO A 116 10.66 -20.33 0.80
C PRO A 116 11.36 -21.70 0.67
N ALA A 117 11.06 -22.63 1.58
CA ALA A 117 11.54 -24.02 1.49
C ALA A 117 10.81 -24.83 0.41
N THR A 118 9.66 -24.37 -0.09
CA THR A 118 8.87 -25.02 -1.14
C THR A 118 8.57 -24.05 -2.29
N PRO A 119 9.60 -23.60 -3.06
CA PRO A 119 9.43 -22.53 -4.06
C PRO A 119 8.40 -22.83 -5.15
N ASN A 120 8.11 -24.11 -5.39
CA ASN A 120 7.20 -24.58 -6.45
C ASN A 120 5.80 -24.91 -5.94
N VAL A 121 5.50 -24.76 -4.64
CA VAL A 121 4.21 -25.20 -4.06
C VAL A 121 3.70 -24.09 -3.18
N LEU A 122 2.51 -23.55 -3.50
CA LEU A 122 1.86 -22.55 -2.65
C LEU A 122 1.23 -23.24 -1.44
N ASP A 123 1.95 -23.31 -0.32
CA ASP A 123 1.59 -24.13 0.86
C ASP A 123 0.22 -23.75 1.48
N GLN A 124 -0.13 -22.46 1.42
CA GLN A 124 -1.38 -21.94 1.98
C GLN A 124 -2.55 -21.86 0.96
N GLY A 125 -2.33 -22.26 -0.30
CA GLY A 125 -3.36 -22.25 -1.35
C GLY A 125 -4.02 -23.61 -1.58
N VAL A 126 -5.18 -23.89 -0.99
CA VAL A 126 -6.00 -25.05 -1.40
C VAL A 126 -7.09 -24.58 -2.36
N TRP A 127 -6.99 -24.94 -3.64
CA TRP A 127 -7.95 -24.56 -4.66
C TRP A 127 -8.92 -25.71 -4.96
N TYR A 128 -10.08 -25.38 -5.54
CA TYR A 128 -11.25 -26.26 -5.73
C TYR A 128 -10.85 -27.71 -6.04
N SER A 129 -11.42 -28.66 -5.28
CA SER A 129 -11.12 -30.10 -5.36
C SER A 129 -9.77 -30.56 -4.78
N GLY A 130 -9.01 -29.74 -4.04
CA GLY A 130 -7.83 -30.21 -3.29
C GLY A 130 -6.50 -30.11 -4.04
N MET A 131 -6.48 -29.34 -5.13
CA MET A 131 -5.25 -29.02 -5.86
C MET A 131 -4.53 -27.87 -5.15
N ILE A 132 -3.21 -28.02 -5.00
CA ILE A 132 -2.31 -26.97 -4.54
C ILE A 132 -1.68 -26.36 -5.80
N PRO A 133 -1.93 -25.07 -6.09
CA PRO A 133 -1.30 -24.41 -7.22
C PRO A 133 0.17 -24.18 -6.92
N VAL A 134 0.88 -23.94 -8.00
CA VAL A 134 2.31 -23.71 -8.00
C VAL A 134 2.57 -22.25 -8.25
N SER A 135 3.63 -21.70 -7.66
CA SER A 135 4.18 -20.45 -8.17
C SER A 135 4.68 -20.73 -9.60
N ASN A 136 4.74 -19.72 -10.49
CA ASN A 136 5.38 -19.79 -11.82
C ASN A 136 4.81 -20.72 -12.93
N TRP A 137 3.59 -21.27 -12.81
CA TRP A 137 2.96 -22.11 -13.86
C TRP A 137 3.74 -23.40 -14.21
N ASN A 138 4.59 -23.94 -13.33
CA ASN A 138 5.20 -25.25 -13.55
C ASN A 138 4.19 -26.41 -13.33
N GLU A 139 3.67 -26.96 -14.42
CA GLU A 139 2.68 -28.04 -14.38
C GLU A 139 3.14 -29.34 -13.68
N GLU A 140 4.43 -29.49 -13.40
CA GLU A 140 4.97 -30.63 -12.66
C GLU A 140 4.79 -30.55 -11.13
N ALA A 141 4.57 -29.37 -10.56
CA ALA A 141 4.53 -29.22 -9.10
C ALA A 141 3.11 -29.13 -8.51
N VAL A 142 2.06 -29.22 -9.35
CA VAL A 142 0.67 -29.24 -8.87
C VAL A 142 0.44 -30.51 -8.05
N SER A 143 0.38 -30.35 -6.74
CA SER A 143 0.18 -31.47 -5.81
C SER A 143 -1.28 -31.55 -5.38
N PHE A 144 -1.82 -32.77 -5.31
CA PHE A 144 -3.16 -33.02 -4.81
C PHE A 144 -3.07 -33.41 -3.33
N SER A 145 -3.77 -32.70 -2.44
CA SER A 145 -3.65 -32.91 -0.98
C SER A 145 -4.14 -34.29 -0.50
N SER A 146 -4.67 -35.12 -1.39
CA SER A 146 -4.96 -36.53 -1.13
C SER A 146 -4.65 -37.45 -2.31
N ALA A 147 -3.39 -37.57 -2.74
CA ALA A 147 -3.03 -38.72 -3.57
C ALA A 147 -1.57 -39.10 -3.37
N ILE A 148 -1.39 -40.35 -2.94
CA ILE A 148 -0.24 -41.21 -3.19
C ILE A 148 0.49 -40.76 -4.46
N ASP A 149 1.75 -40.38 -4.28
CA ASP A 149 2.72 -40.30 -5.34
C ASP A 149 2.88 -41.70 -5.94
N THR A 150 2.17 -41.93 -7.04
CA THR A 150 2.55 -42.91 -8.04
C THR A 150 2.83 -42.15 -9.33
N HIS A 151 3.78 -41.22 -9.30
CA HIS A 151 4.52 -40.83 -10.49
C HIS A 151 5.80 -41.67 -10.66
N ASP A 152 5.71 -42.95 -10.28
CA ASP A 152 6.60 -43.99 -10.79
C ASP A 152 5.71 -45.03 -11.46
N CYS A 153 5.47 -44.86 -12.76
CA CYS A 153 4.54 -45.64 -13.61
C CYS A 153 4.57 -47.15 -13.28
N PRO A 154 3.62 -47.70 -12.48
CA PRO A 154 3.61 -49.12 -12.19
C PRO A 154 2.47 -49.73 -13.00
N ASN A 155 2.80 -50.15 -14.23
CA ASN A 155 2.01 -51.12 -15.02
C ASN A 155 0.50 -50.82 -15.20
N SER A 156 0.16 -50.00 -16.19
CA SER A 156 -1.10 -50.20 -16.93
C SER A 156 -1.03 -49.51 -18.29
N GLY A 157 -1.20 -50.28 -19.36
CA GLY A 157 -1.19 -49.79 -20.74
C GLY A 157 -2.32 -48.81 -21.05
N GLY A 158 -2.06 -47.53 -20.77
CA GLY A 158 -2.88 -46.38 -21.14
C GLY A 158 -2.08 -45.43 -22.03
N PHE A 159 -2.69 -45.04 -23.15
CA PHE A 159 -2.15 -44.24 -24.26
C PHE A 159 -1.95 -42.75 -23.93
N PHE A 160 -1.61 -42.39 -22.69
CA PHE A 160 -1.40 -40.99 -22.29
C PHE A 160 -0.23 -40.87 -21.32
N CYS A 161 0.94 -41.24 -21.84
CA CYS A 161 2.22 -40.72 -21.38
C CYS A 161 2.75 -39.93 -22.59
N ASP A 162 2.26 -38.71 -22.80
CA ASP A 162 2.97 -37.77 -23.66
C ASP A 162 3.50 -36.68 -22.73
N GLU A 163 4.83 -36.62 -22.72
CA GLU A 163 5.61 -35.52 -22.20
C GLU A 163 5.62 -34.45 -23.29
N ASP A 164 4.90 -33.36 -23.07
CA ASP A 164 5.09 -32.09 -23.77
C ASP A 164 4.91 -30.95 -22.77
#